data_AF-A0A7C1B1E2-F1
#
_entry.id   AF-A0A7C1B1E2-F1
#
_cell.length_a   1.000
_cell.length_b   1.000
_cell.length_c   1.000
_cell.angle_alpha   90.00
_cell.angle_beta   90.00
_cell.angle_gamma   90.00
#
_symmetry.space_group_name_H-M   'P 1'
#
loop_
_entity.id
_entity.type
_entity.pdbx_description
1 polymer ?
#
loop_
_entity_poly.entity_id
_entity_poly.type
_entity_poly.pdbx_seq_one_letter_code
_entity_poly.pdbx_strand_id
1 'polypeptide(L)'
;MAEVEWKGIIWKAAFGTFSYKELLTILKGYGSMEILSFEKPGHFKGMASIALNTGGTRDLTIYYLEVLGPRRAGLGRKALLELKRIFQGKIFVEDPGEILTDEYSITESILFWIQMFREGVIDGLDSDLVRLHPGIDEKEMKKLEQTVISRMKVLRHEKSS
;
A
#
# COMPACT_ATOMS: atom_id res chain seq x y z
N MET A 1 -15.90 -17.32 -6.49
CA MET A 1 -15.65 -15.94 -6.04
C MET A 1 -15.70 -15.04 -7.27
N ALA A 2 -16.42 -13.91 -7.23
CA ALA A 2 -16.42 -13.00 -8.36
C ALA A 2 -15.07 -12.26 -8.47
N GLU A 3 -14.70 -11.91 -9.69
CA GLU A 3 -13.56 -11.05 -9.99
C GLU A 3 -13.96 -10.03 -11.06
N VAL A 4 -13.30 -8.89 -11.05
CA VAL A 4 -13.50 -7.81 -12.02
C VAL A 4 -12.16 -7.38 -12.55
N GLU A 5 -11.96 -7.45 -13.87
CA GLU A 5 -10.85 -6.77 -14.50
C GLU A 5 -11.20 -5.29 -14.71
N TRP A 6 -10.41 -4.40 -14.12
CA TRP A 6 -10.55 -2.97 -14.32
C TRP A 6 -9.19 -2.33 -14.52
N LYS A 7 -9.03 -1.66 -15.68
CA LYS A 7 -7.77 -1.02 -16.11
C LYS A 7 -6.58 -2.00 -16.16
N GLY A 8 -6.84 -3.27 -16.53
CA GLY A 8 -5.82 -4.32 -16.61
C GLY A 8 -5.37 -4.88 -15.26
N ILE A 9 -6.10 -4.57 -14.18
CA ILE A 9 -5.90 -5.11 -12.85
C ILE A 9 -7.13 -5.94 -12.50
N ILE A 10 -6.91 -7.18 -12.07
CA ILE A 10 -7.94 -8.09 -11.58
C ILE A 10 -8.20 -7.76 -10.11
N TRP A 11 -9.45 -7.51 -9.75
CA TRP A 11 -9.89 -7.19 -8.41
C TRP A 11 -10.87 -8.24 -7.90
N LYS A 12 -10.71 -8.65 -6.64
CA LYS A 12 -11.59 -9.59 -5.95
C LYS A 12 -11.60 -9.29 -4.46
N ALA A 13 -12.52 -9.92 -3.72
CA ALA A 13 -12.54 -9.81 -2.26
C ALA A 13 -11.18 -10.27 -1.68
N ALA A 14 -10.59 -9.53 -0.74
CA ALA A 14 -9.46 -10.06 0.03
C ALA A 14 -9.93 -11.12 1.04
N PHE A 15 -11.11 -10.90 1.62
CA PHE A 15 -11.73 -11.79 2.60
C PHE A 15 -13.20 -12.05 2.23
N GLY A 16 -13.68 -13.27 2.46
CA GLY A 16 -15.05 -13.65 2.18
C GLY A 16 -15.38 -13.65 0.68
N THR A 17 -16.58 -13.22 0.32
CA THR A 17 -17.08 -13.23 -1.06
C THR A 17 -17.92 -12.00 -1.36
N PHE A 18 -17.67 -11.39 -2.51
CA PHE A 18 -18.52 -10.35 -3.07
C PHE A 18 -19.14 -10.81 -4.39
N SER A 19 -20.33 -10.31 -4.68
CA SER A 19 -20.92 -10.32 -6.01
C SER A 19 -20.20 -9.34 -6.92
N TYR A 20 -20.40 -9.51 -8.23
CA TYR A 20 -19.85 -8.59 -9.24
C TYR A 20 -20.31 -7.14 -9.04
N LYS A 21 -21.58 -6.95 -8.63
CA LYS A 21 -22.14 -5.61 -8.36
C LYS A 21 -21.49 -4.95 -7.15
N GLU A 22 -21.24 -5.69 -6.09
CA GLU A 22 -20.56 -5.20 -4.89
C GLU A 22 -19.11 -4.80 -5.21
N LEU A 23 -18.36 -5.64 -5.92
CA LEU A 23 -17.00 -5.30 -6.38
C LEU A 23 -16.98 -4.00 -7.19
N LEU A 24 -17.88 -3.84 -8.16
CA LEU A 24 -17.96 -2.59 -8.93
C LEU A 24 -18.35 -1.38 -8.09
N THR A 25 -19.10 -1.58 -7.00
CA THR A 25 -19.52 -0.51 -6.10
C THR A 25 -18.32 -0.05 -5.26
N ILE A 26 -17.58 -1.00 -4.68
CA ILE A 26 -16.35 -0.75 -3.92
C ILE A 26 -15.27 -0.11 -4.79
N LEU A 27 -15.06 -0.59 -6.03
CA LEU A 27 -14.06 -0.02 -6.95
C LEU A 27 -14.37 1.43 -7.34
N LYS A 28 -15.64 1.83 -7.31
CA LYS A 28 -16.06 3.23 -7.51
C LYS A 28 -15.85 4.09 -6.26
N GLY A 29 -15.49 3.50 -5.13
CA GLY A 29 -15.30 4.15 -3.83
C GLY A 29 -16.59 4.33 -3.05
N TYR A 30 -17.67 3.62 -3.43
CA TYR A 30 -18.94 3.62 -2.71
C TYR A 30 -19.08 2.33 -1.89
N GLY A 31 -19.84 2.39 -0.79
CA GLY A 31 -20.08 1.24 0.09
C GLY A 31 -19.20 1.24 1.34
N SER A 32 -19.11 0.08 2.01
CA SER A 32 -18.20 -0.12 3.13
C SER A 32 -16.74 -0.08 2.65
N MET A 33 -15.83 0.38 3.53
CA MET A 33 -14.38 0.31 3.29
C MET A 33 -13.89 -1.14 3.42
N GLU A 34 -14.23 -1.95 2.42
CA GLU A 34 -13.77 -3.34 2.32
C GLU A 34 -12.38 -3.41 1.72
N ILE A 35 -11.63 -4.44 2.12
CA ILE A 35 -10.31 -4.73 1.56
C ILE A 35 -10.48 -5.63 0.34
N LEU A 36 -9.95 -5.18 -0.79
CA LEU A 36 -9.87 -5.94 -2.02
C LEU A 36 -8.45 -6.46 -2.22
N SER A 37 -8.33 -7.67 -2.74
CA SER A 37 -7.08 -8.14 -3.33
C SER A 37 -7.05 -7.74 -4.80
N PHE A 38 -5.87 -7.35 -5.27
CA PHE A 38 -5.66 -6.94 -6.65
C PHE A 38 -4.42 -7.60 -7.25
N GLU A 39 -4.49 -7.88 -8.54
CA GLU A 39 -3.35 -8.43 -9.29
C GLU A 39 -3.33 -7.86 -10.71
N LYS A 40 -2.17 -7.37 -11.11
CA LYS A 40 -1.83 -7.15 -12.51
C LYS A 40 -0.93 -8.30 -12.96
N PRO A 41 -1.42 -9.25 -13.79
CA PRO A 41 -0.71 -10.48 -14.10
C PRO A 41 0.74 -10.22 -14.55
N GLY A 42 1.68 -10.90 -13.90
CA GLY A 42 3.11 -10.78 -14.19
C GLY A 42 3.77 -9.46 -13.80
N HIS A 43 3.06 -8.53 -13.15
CA HIS A 43 3.59 -7.22 -12.76
C HIS A 43 3.60 -7.01 -11.25
N PHE A 44 2.43 -7.02 -10.61
CA PHE A 44 2.31 -6.80 -9.16
C PHE A 44 0.99 -7.34 -8.63
N LYS A 45 0.94 -7.63 -7.34
CA LYS A 45 -0.28 -7.97 -6.60
C LYS A 45 -0.29 -7.27 -5.25
N GLY A 46 -1.44 -7.18 -4.62
CA GLY A 46 -1.57 -6.49 -3.35
C GLY A 46 -2.94 -6.58 -2.71
N MET A 47 -3.10 -5.85 -1.61
CA MET A 47 -4.37 -5.63 -0.94
C MET A 47 -4.56 -4.13 -0.67
N ALA A 48 -5.77 -3.64 -0.92
CA ALA A 48 -6.10 -2.24 -0.70
C ALA A 48 -7.59 -2.02 -0.41
N SER A 49 -7.91 -0.96 0.31
CA SER A 49 -9.25 -0.38 0.40
C SER A 49 -9.33 0.88 -0.44
N ILE A 50 -10.55 1.21 -0.90
CA ILE A 50 -10.81 2.32 -1.82
C ILE A 50 -11.92 3.18 -1.22
N ALA A 51 -11.70 4.49 -1.14
CA ALA A 51 -12.68 5.45 -0.66
C ALA A 51 -12.86 6.61 -1.65
N LEU A 52 -14.10 6.95 -1.99
CA LEU A 52 -14.38 8.16 -2.77
C LEU A 52 -14.18 9.40 -1.87
N ASN A 53 -13.29 10.30 -2.29
CA ASN A 53 -13.06 11.54 -1.56
C ASN A 53 -14.02 12.66 -2.02
N THR A 54 -14.00 13.78 -1.29
CA THR A 54 -14.86 14.95 -1.57
C THR A 54 -14.55 15.64 -2.90
N GLY A 55 -13.37 15.39 -3.48
CA GLY A 55 -12.98 15.86 -4.81
C GLY A 55 -13.47 14.96 -5.96
N GLY A 56 -14.19 13.86 -5.66
CA GLY A 56 -14.68 12.92 -6.65
C GLY A 56 -13.62 11.96 -7.21
N THR A 57 -12.41 11.96 -6.65
CA THR A 57 -11.38 10.97 -6.94
C THR A 57 -11.35 9.90 -5.84
N ARG A 58 -10.60 8.83 -6.06
CA ARG A 58 -10.59 7.68 -5.15
C ARG A 58 -9.26 7.63 -4.43
N ASP A 59 -9.31 7.73 -3.11
CA ASP A 59 -8.16 7.48 -2.27
C ASP A 59 -7.99 5.97 -2.11
N LEU A 60 -6.74 5.53 -2.11
CA LEU A 60 -6.35 4.13 -2.01
C LEU A 60 -5.49 3.95 -0.76
N THR A 61 -5.90 3.06 0.13
CA THR A 61 -5.04 2.63 1.26
C THR A 61 -4.49 1.26 0.94
N ILE A 62 -3.17 1.16 0.79
CA ILE A 62 -2.45 -0.07 0.48
C ILE A 62 -1.99 -0.74 1.77
N TYR A 63 -2.41 -1.98 1.96
CA TYR A 63 -1.99 -2.82 3.09
C TYR A 63 -0.85 -3.76 2.70
N TYR A 64 -0.79 -4.13 1.41
CA TYR A 64 0.21 -5.04 0.89
C TYR A 64 0.45 -4.75 -0.60
N LEU A 65 1.72 -4.78 -1.01
CA LEU A 65 2.14 -4.65 -2.41
C LEU A 65 3.38 -5.51 -2.65
N GLU A 66 3.27 -6.47 -3.56
CA GLU A 66 4.38 -7.26 -4.06
C GLU A 66 4.54 -7.05 -5.57
N VAL A 67 5.78 -6.82 -6.00
CA VAL A 67 6.16 -6.86 -7.41
C VAL A 67 6.48 -8.29 -7.81
N LEU A 68 5.85 -8.75 -8.90
CA LEU A 68 6.06 -10.07 -9.46
C LEU A 68 7.22 -10.07 -10.48
N GLY A 69 7.92 -11.20 -10.58
CA GLY A 69 8.96 -11.44 -11.59
C GLY A 69 10.41 -11.22 -11.13
N PRO A 70 11.39 -11.52 -12.01
CA PRO A 70 12.81 -11.66 -11.66
C PRO A 70 13.56 -10.34 -11.46
N ARG A 71 13.04 -9.21 -11.95
CA ARG A 71 13.66 -7.88 -11.79
C ARG A 71 12.76 -6.96 -10.98
N ARG A 72 13.07 -6.75 -9.71
CA ARG A 72 12.21 -6.00 -8.78
C ARG A 72 12.58 -4.52 -8.61
N ALA A 73 13.81 -4.14 -8.97
CA ALA A 73 14.30 -2.77 -8.78
C ALA A 73 13.47 -1.74 -9.57
N GLY A 74 12.94 -0.74 -8.87
CA GLY A 74 12.15 0.36 -9.45
C GLY A 74 10.73 -0.01 -9.91
N LEU A 75 10.35 -1.29 -9.90
CA LEU A 75 9.00 -1.71 -10.29
C LEU A 75 7.94 -1.39 -9.24
N GLY A 76 8.30 -1.36 -7.95
CA GLY A 76 7.37 -0.95 -6.89
C GLY A 76 6.91 0.50 -7.08
N ARG A 77 7.84 1.41 -7.41
CA ARG A 77 7.53 2.80 -7.78
C ARG A 77 6.60 2.86 -8.99
N LYS A 78 6.86 2.06 -10.04
CA LYS A 78 6.00 2.03 -11.24
C LYS A 78 4.59 1.55 -10.93
N ALA A 79 4.45 0.52 -10.08
CA ALA A 79 3.15 0.02 -9.65
C ALA A 79 2.35 1.11 -8.91
N LEU A 80 2.99 1.81 -7.96
CA LEU A 80 2.35 2.90 -7.23
C LEU A 80 1.94 4.07 -8.14
N LEU A 81 2.80 4.47 -9.07
CA LEU A 81 2.48 5.52 -10.04
C LEU A 81 1.32 5.11 -10.97
N GLU A 82 1.25 3.83 -11.34
CA GLU A 82 0.13 3.30 -12.12
C GLU A 82 -1.18 3.35 -11.33
N LEU A 83 -1.17 2.92 -10.07
CA LEU A 83 -2.33 3.02 -9.17
C LEU A 83 -2.76 4.48 -9.01
N LYS A 84 -1.81 5.40 -8.77
CA LYS A 84 -2.09 6.85 -8.63
C LYS A 84 -2.75 7.41 -9.87
N ARG A 85 -2.32 6.99 -11.06
CA ARG A 85 -2.91 7.38 -12.34
C ARG A 85 -4.33 6.83 -12.54
N ILE A 86 -4.61 5.61 -12.10
CA ILE A 86 -5.94 4.98 -12.25
C ILE A 86 -6.96 5.62 -11.31
N PHE A 87 -6.59 5.81 -10.05
CA PHE A 87 -7.51 6.26 -9.01
C PHE A 87 -7.59 7.78 -8.88
N GLN A 88 -6.52 8.48 -9.27
CA GLN A 88 -6.40 9.95 -9.28
C GLN A 88 -6.62 10.62 -7.90
N GLY A 89 -6.66 9.83 -6.82
CA GLY A 89 -6.66 10.32 -5.45
C GLY A 89 -5.32 10.11 -4.76
N LYS A 90 -5.35 10.18 -3.44
CA LYS A 90 -4.20 9.97 -2.58
C LYS A 90 -3.90 8.48 -2.42
N ILE A 91 -2.64 8.16 -2.20
CA ILE A 91 -2.22 6.80 -1.83
C ILE A 91 -1.70 6.83 -0.41
N PHE A 92 -2.33 6.07 0.47
CA PHE A 92 -1.86 5.82 1.82
C PHE A 92 -1.31 4.40 1.90
N VAL A 93 -0.39 4.19 2.84
CA VAL A 93 0.13 2.87 3.18
C VAL A 93 -0.12 2.64 4.65
N GLU A 94 -0.75 1.54 4.99
CA GLU A 94 -1.01 1.15 6.37
C GLU A 94 -0.40 -0.22 6.61
N ASP A 95 0.35 -0.35 7.70
CA ASP A 95 0.78 -1.65 8.20
C ASP A 95 -0.47 -2.39 8.70
N PRO A 96 -0.85 -3.50 8.06
CA PRO A 96 -1.99 -4.26 8.52
C PRO A 96 -1.78 -4.92 9.90
N GLY A 97 -0.53 -4.95 10.38
CA GLY A 97 -0.12 -5.83 11.45
C GLY A 97 -0.29 -7.30 11.08
N GLU A 98 -0.18 -8.19 12.07
CA GLU A 98 -0.36 -9.64 11.92
C GLU A 98 -1.81 -10.03 11.54
N ILE A 99 -2.75 -9.08 11.57
CA ILE A 99 -4.18 -9.35 11.36
C ILE A 99 -4.49 -9.70 9.90
N LEU A 100 -3.79 -9.12 8.92
CA LEU A 100 -4.10 -9.32 7.50
C LEU A 100 -3.11 -10.24 6.77
N THR A 101 -1.87 -10.43 7.28
CA THR A 101 -0.91 -11.36 6.69
C THR A 101 0.32 -11.58 7.59
N ASP A 102 0.71 -12.84 7.80
CA ASP A 102 1.97 -13.21 8.45
C ASP A 102 3.16 -13.20 7.48
N GLU A 103 2.89 -13.13 6.17
CA GLU A 103 3.89 -13.27 5.10
C GLU A 103 4.56 -11.94 4.71
N TYR A 104 4.03 -10.81 5.18
CA TYR A 104 4.53 -9.49 4.86
C TYR A 104 4.68 -8.63 6.11
N SER A 105 5.90 -8.12 6.33
CA SER A 105 6.15 -7.08 7.31
C SER A 105 6.59 -5.80 6.61
N ILE A 106 5.88 -4.70 6.88
CA ILE A 106 6.29 -3.38 6.39
C ILE A 106 7.71 -3.01 6.86
N THR A 107 8.15 -3.58 7.98
CA THR A 107 9.47 -3.36 8.57
C THR A 107 10.60 -3.66 7.58
N GLU A 108 10.46 -4.70 6.75
CA GLU A 108 11.50 -5.07 5.79
C GLU A 108 11.59 -4.11 4.61
N SER A 109 10.49 -3.40 4.32
CA SER A 109 10.35 -2.46 3.22
C SER A 109 10.19 -1.00 3.67
N ILE A 110 10.37 -0.70 4.95
CA ILE A 110 10.05 0.61 5.54
C ILE A 110 10.83 1.76 4.89
N LEU A 111 12.10 1.53 4.55
CA LEU A 111 12.94 2.52 3.86
C LEU A 111 12.44 2.81 2.44
N PHE A 112 11.88 1.80 1.77
CA PHE A 112 11.24 1.99 0.46
C PHE A 112 10.00 2.88 0.60
N TRP A 113 9.14 2.63 1.59
CA TRP A 113 7.93 3.43 1.81
C TRP A 113 8.24 4.88 2.18
N ILE A 114 9.23 5.09 3.06
CA ILE A 114 9.77 6.42 3.38
C ILE A 114 10.22 7.14 2.10
N GLN A 115 10.99 6.46 1.24
CA GLN A 115 11.46 7.04 -0.02
C GLN A 115 10.28 7.40 -0.95
N MET A 116 9.25 6.56 -1.05
CA MET A 116 8.06 6.84 -1.85
C MET A 116 7.28 8.05 -1.32
N PHE A 117 7.25 8.26 -0.01
CA PHE A 117 6.64 9.44 0.60
C PHE A 117 7.43 10.71 0.24
N ARG A 118 8.77 10.68 0.39
CA ARG A 118 9.64 11.82 0.01
C ARG A 118 9.50 12.22 -1.46
N GLU A 119 9.25 11.25 -2.32
CA GLU A 119 9.06 11.46 -3.76
C GLU A 119 7.62 11.90 -4.13
N GLY A 120 6.70 11.97 -3.16
CA GLY A 120 5.28 12.30 -3.38
C GLY A 120 4.51 11.19 -4.12
N VAL A 121 5.07 9.98 -4.19
CA VAL A 121 4.43 8.82 -4.81
C VAL A 121 3.30 8.31 -3.91
N ILE A 122 3.53 8.29 -2.60
CA ILE A 122 2.49 8.08 -1.57
C ILE A 122 2.31 9.37 -0.76
N ASP A 123 1.14 9.51 -0.16
CA ASP A 123 0.66 10.69 0.54
C ASP A 123 0.67 10.51 2.07
N GLY A 124 0.84 9.28 2.56
CA GLY A 124 1.02 8.98 3.97
C GLY A 124 1.40 7.52 4.22
N LEU A 125 1.93 7.27 5.42
CA LEU A 125 2.33 5.96 5.92
C LEU A 125 1.94 5.86 7.40
N ASP A 126 1.20 4.84 7.79
CA ASP A 126 0.97 4.50 9.20
C ASP A 126 1.48 3.08 9.45
N SER A 127 2.36 2.95 10.44
CA SER A 127 2.93 1.67 10.88
C SER A 127 3.37 1.80 12.34
N ASP A 128 3.61 0.66 12.98
CA ASP A 128 4.11 0.64 14.36
C ASP A 128 5.47 1.32 14.53
N LEU A 129 6.27 1.41 13.46
CA LEU A 129 7.59 2.02 13.48
C LEU A 129 7.59 3.49 13.09
N VAL A 130 6.70 3.90 12.18
CA VAL A 130 6.71 5.20 11.52
C VAL A 130 5.31 5.65 11.19
N ARG A 131 5.05 6.93 11.47
CA ARG A 131 3.90 7.66 10.94
C ARG A 131 4.36 8.84 10.11
N LEU A 132 3.99 8.87 8.84
CA LEU A 132 4.20 9.99 7.92
C LEU A 132 2.84 10.51 7.48
N HIS A 133 2.64 11.81 7.66
CA HIS A 133 1.45 12.50 7.22
C HIS A 133 1.83 13.73 6.37
N PRO A 134 0.90 14.24 5.54
CA PRO A 134 1.11 15.48 4.83
C PRO A 134 1.52 16.61 5.79
N GLY A 135 2.49 17.43 5.37
CA GLY A 135 2.95 18.60 6.14
C GLY A 135 4.04 18.32 7.17
N ILE A 136 4.57 17.10 7.25
CA ILE A 136 5.78 16.81 8.05
C ILE A 136 6.97 17.65 7.55
N ASP A 137 7.75 18.21 8.49
CA ASP A 137 8.93 19.01 8.14
C ASP A 137 10.19 18.17 7.95
N GLU A 138 11.22 18.72 7.29
CA GLU A 138 12.47 17.99 6.99
C GLU A 138 13.24 17.60 8.27
N LYS A 139 13.07 18.33 9.38
CA LYS A 139 13.75 18.04 10.64
C LYS A 139 13.12 16.82 11.31
N GLU A 140 11.80 16.76 11.32
CA GLU A 140 11.01 15.63 11.80
C GLU A 140 11.25 14.40 10.92
N MET A 141 11.29 14.58 9.60
CA MET A 141 11.61 13.52 8.64
C MET A 141 12.97 12.88 8.91
N LYS A 142 14.02 13.69 9.07
CA LYS A 142 15.37 13.18 9.39
C LYS A 142 15.42 12.45 10.72
N LYS A 143 14.68 12.93 11.72
CA LYS A 143 14.62 12.28 13.04
C LYS A 143 13.94 10.90 12.95
N LEU A 144 12.87 10.79 12.18
CA LEU A 144 12.20 9.51 11.92
C LEU A 144 13.12 8.53 11.19
N GLU A 145 13.80 8.98 10.13
CA GLU A 145 14.74 8.13 9.39
C GLU A 145 15.87 7.57 10.29
N GLN A 146 16.45 8.41 11.15
CA GLN A 146 17.48 7.97 12.10
C GLN A 146 16.94 6.95 13.11
N THR A 147 15.70 7.16 13.59
CA THR A 147 15.02 6.24 14.51
C THR A 147 14.81 4.89 13.85
N VAL A 148 14.33 4.88 12.60
CA VAL A 148 14.10 3.66 11.80
C VAL A 148 15.39 2.91 11.56
N ILE A 149 16.43 3.59 11.06
CA ILE A 149 17.74 2.97 10.79
C ILE A 149 18.31 2.34 12.06
N SER A 150 18.20 3.02 13.20
CA SER A 150 18.67 2.51 14.49
C SER A 150 17.89 1.27 14.92
N ARG A 151 16.55 1.30 14.81
CA ARG A 151 15.68 0.18 15.15
C ARG A 151 15.92 -1.04 14.25
N MET A 152 16.09 -0.82 12.94
CA MET A 152 16.43 -1.88 11.99
C MET A 152 17.78 -2.54 12.29
N LYS A 153 18.77 -1.80 12.80
CA LYS A 153 20.06 -2.38 13.22
C LYS A 153 19.89 -3.32 14.42
N VAL A 154 19.08 -2.94 15.40
CA VAL A 154 18.78 -3.76 16.58
C VAL A 154 18.07 -5.06 16.17
N LEU A 155 16.98 -4.95 15.39
CA LEU A 155 16.22 -6.10 14.91
C LEU A 155 17.08 -7.10 14.10
N ARG A 156 18.06 -6.62 13.35
CA ARG A 156 19.01 -7.49 12.63
C ARG A 156 19.96 -8.23 13.56
N HIS A 157 20.38 -7.64 14.68
CA HIS A 157 21.22 -8.30 15.68
C HIS A 157 20.43 -9.37 16.44
N GLU A 158 19.18 -9.08 16.79
CA GLU A 158 18.29 -10.04 17.48
C GLU A 158 17.96 -11.26 16.62
N LYS A 159 17.74 -11.10 15.31
CA LYS A 159 17.53 -12.23 14.38
C LYS A 159 18.80 -13.05 14.08
N SER A 160 19.99 -12.57 14.46
CA SER A 160 21.28 -13.24 14.20
C SER A 160 21.86 -13.93 15.45
N SER A 161 21.16 -13.88 16.58
CA SER A 161 21.54 -14.48 17.87
C SER A 161 20.66 -15.69 18.16
#